data_AF-A0A845VWX3-F1
#
_entry.id   AF-A0A845VWX3-F1
#
_cell.length_a   1.000
_cell.length_b   1.000
_cell.length_c   1.000
_cell.angle_alpha   90.00
_cell.angle_beta   90.00
_cell.angle_gamma   90.00
#
_symmetry.space_group_name_H-M   'P 1'
#
loop_
_entity.id
_entity.type
_entity.pdbx_description
1 polymer ?
#
loop_
_entity_poly.entity_id
_entity_poly.type
_entity_poly.pdbx_seq_one_letter_code
_entity_poly.pdbx_strand_id
1 'polypeptide(L)' 'MKTAISLPDSVFEEAEALAKEMGLSRSELYLKALKAYLKKYNRHEILHKLNEVYYKESSELDPVMAKIQFMSLPDDKW' A
#
# COMPACT_ATOMS: atom_id res chain seq x y z
N MET A 1 14.75 14.50 9.73
CA MET A 1 16.10 13.95 10.01
C MET A 1 16.86 13.80 8.69
N LYS A 2 18.19 13.98 8.68
CA LYS A 2 19.05 13.70 7.51
C LYS A 2 19.82 12.41 7.76
N THR A 3 19.81 11.49 6.82
CA THR A 3 20.57 10.24 6.90
C THR A 3 21.26 10.00 5.56
N ALA A 4 22.49 9.51 5.58
CA ALA A 4 23.19 9.08 4.38
C ALA A 4 22.91 7.58 4.17
N ILE A 5 22.62 7.20 2.93
CA ILE A 5 22.38 5.81 2.54
C ILE A 5 23.43 5.40 1.50
N SER A 6 23.98 4.20 1.62
CA SER A 6 24.81 3.60 0.58
C SER A 6 23.92 2.92 -0.45
N LEU A 7 24.20 3.15 -1.73
CA LEU A 7 23.50 2.57 -2.87
C LEU A 7 24.53 2.03 -3.87
N PRO A 8 24.24 0.96 -4.61
CA PRO A 8 25.03 0.60 -5.78
C PRO A 8 25.04 1.74 -6.80
N ASP A 9 26.18 1.96 -7.46
CA ASP A 9 26.35 3.06 -8.41
C ASP A 9 25.31 3.04 -9.54
N SER A 10 24.98 1.85 -10.06
CA SER A 10 23.96 1.70 -11.10
C SER A 10 22.59 2.23 -10.67
N VAL A 11 22.18 1.94 -9.44
CA VAL A 11 20.90 2.41 -8.88
C VAL A 11 20.91 3.92 -8.69
N PHE A 12 22.06 4.46 -8.26
CA PHE A 12 22.22 5.90 -8.09
C PHE A 12 22.11 6.63 -9.43
N GLU A 13 22.81 6.15 -10.47
CA GLU A 13 22.77 6.76 -11.81
C GLU A 13 21.38 6.73 -12.43
N GLU A 14 20.68 5.60 -12.34
CA GLU A 14 19.30 5.47 -12.81
C GLU A 14 18.35 6.43 -12.07
N ALA A 15 18.52 6.57 -10.76
CA ALA A 15 17.72 7.51 -9.96
C ALA A 15 18.00 8.97 -10.34
N GLU A 16 19.26 9.35 -10.60
CA GLU A 16 19.61 10.71 -11.03
C GLU A 16 19.03 11.04 -12.41
N ALA A 17 19.08 10.09 -13.35
CA ALA A 17 18.50 10.25 -14.68
C ALA A 17 16.98 10.48 -14.58
N LEU A 18 16.29 9.65 -13.79
CA LEU A 18 14.85 9.78 -13.56
C LEU A 18 14.48 11.09 -12.85
N ALA A 19 15.24 11.49 -11.83
CA ALA A 19 15.00 12.75 -11.12
C ALA A 19 15.07 13.93 -12.09
N LYS A 20 16.07 13.93 -12.98
CA LYS A 20 16.24 14.96 -14.01
C LYS A 20 15.09 14.98 -15.01
N GLU A 21 14.68 13.81 -15.51
CA GLU A 21 13.54 13.68 -16.43
C GLU A 21 12.25 14.23 -15.82
N MET A 22 12.03 13.95 -14.53
CA MET A 22 10.86 14.41 -13.78
C MET A 22 10.96 15.85 -13.26
N GLY A 23 12.10 16.53 -13.46
CA GLY A 23 12.36 17.87 -12.91
C GLY A 23 12.35 17.92 -11.38
N LEU A 24 12.73 16.82 -10.73
CA LEU A 24 12.78 16.69 -9.27
C LEU A 24 14.21 16.79 -8.76
N SER A 25 14.36 17.28 -7.53
CA SER A 25 15.61 17.07 -6.81
C SER A 25 15.78 15.58 -6.45
N ARG A 26 17.02 15.14 -6.35
CA ARG A 26 17.39 13.81 -5.86
C ARG A 26 16.67 13.44 -4.56
N SER A 27 16.67 14.34 -3.58
CA SER A 27 16.01 14.12 -2.28
C SER A 27 14.49 13.97 -2.40
N GLU A 28 13.85 14.70 -3.31
CA GLU A 28 12.40 14.59 -3.54
C GLU A 28 12.05 13.27 -4.20
N LEU A 29 12.85 12.80 -5.17
CA LEU A 29 12.64 11.50 -5.79
C LEU A 29 12.69 10.39 -4.74
N TYR A 30 13.76 10.33 -3.94
CA TYR A 30 13.91 9.33 -2.87
C TYR A 30 12.78 9.42 -1.83
N LEU A 31 12.38 10.63 -1.44
CA LEU A 31 11.25 10.82 -0.52
C LEU A 31 9.94 10.26 -1.09
N LYS A 32 9.64 10.54 -2.36
CA LYS A 32 8.43 10.04 -3.03
C LYS A 32 8.45 8.52 -3.15
N ALA A 33 9.58 7.95 -3.57
CA ALA A 33 9.76 6.49 -3.67
C ALA A 33 9.55 5.82 -2.30
N LEU A 34 10.18 6.34 -1.25
CA LEU A 34 10.06 5.78 0.09
C LEU A 34 8.63 5.89 0.62
N LYS A 35 7.93 7.01 0.41
CA LYS A 35 6.51 7.15 0.77
C LYS A 35 5.63 6.13 0.06
N ALA A 36 5.83 5.94 -1.24
CA ALA A 36 5.08 4.97 -2.02
C ALA A 36 5.34 3.54 -1.53
N TYR A 37 6.61 3.21 -1.24
CA TYR A 37 7.00 1.92 -0.71
C TYR A 37 6.39 1.67 0.67
N LEU A 38 6.51 2.61 1.60
CA LEU A 38 5.91 2.50 2.93
C LEU A 38 4.39 2.34 2.87
N LYS A 39 3.71 3.13 2.02
CA LYS A 39 2.26 3.00 1.81
C LYS A 39 1.87 1.61 1.32
N LYS A 40 2.64 1.04 0.39
CA LYS A 40 2.42 -0.34 -0.12
C LYS A 40 2.44 -1.38 1.01
N TYR A 41 3.27 -1.19 2.03
CA TYR A 41 3.40 -2.13 3.15
C TYR A 41 2.62 -1.72 4.40
N ASN A 42 1.89 -0.60 4.37
CA ASN A 42 1.12 -0.13 5.52
C ASN A 42 -0.22 -0.87 5.71
N ARG A 43 -0.19 -2.22 5.67
CA ARG A 43 -1.34 -3.07 6.00
C ARG A 43 -1.87 -2.79 7.41
N HIS A 44 -0.99 -2.45 8.34
CA HIS A 44 -1.35 -2.15 9.72
C HIS A 44 -2.18 -0.87 9.85
N GLU A 45 -1.87 0.19 9.09
CA GLU A 45 -2.71 1.41 9.10
C GLU A 45 -4.08 1.17 8.47
N ILE A 46 -4.16 0.37 7.40
CA ILE A 46 -5.46 0.01 6.80
C ILE A 46 -6.29 -0.81 7.80
N LEU A 47 -5.71 -1.84 8.40
CA LEU A 47 -6.39 -2.66 9.41
C LEU A 47 -6.82 -1.81 10.61
N HIS A 48 -5.96 -0.90 11.08
CA HIS A 48 -6.30 0.02 12.17
C HIS A 48 -7.51 0.89 11.82
N LYS A 49 -7.52 1.50 10.62
CA LYS A 49 -8.65 2.32 10.17
C LYS A 49 -9.94 1.52 10.02
N LEU A 50 -9.86 0.28 9.51
CA LEU A 50 -11.02 -0.61 9.45
C LEU A 50 -11.53 -0.96 10.85
N ASN A 51 -10.63 -1.25 11.79
CA ASN A 51 -11.01 -1.50 13.18
C ASN A 51 -11.65 -0.27 13.83
N GLU A 52 -11.18 0.96 13.57
CA GLU A 52 -11.81 2.18 14.09
C GLU A 52 -13.24 2.38 13.59
N VAL A 53 -13.52 2.04 12.33
CA VAL A 53 -14.86 2.10 11.75
C VAL A 53 -15.73 0.98 12.32
N TYR A 54 -15.26 -0.27 12.25
CA TYR A 54 -16.05 -1.43 12.66
C TYR A 54 -16.14 -1.63 14.18
N TYR A 55 -15.40 -0.82 14.95
CA TYR A 55 -15.66 -0.70 16.39
C TYR A 55 -17.00 0.01 16.67
N LYS A 56 -17.43 0.91 15.77
CA LYS A 56 -18.65 1.71 15.93
C LYS A 56 -19.83 1.12 15.16
N GLU A 57 -19.55 0.41 14.08
CA GLU A 57 -20.55 -0.13 13.15
C GLU A 57 -20.28 -1.62 12.92
N SER A 58 -21.32 -2.44 12.77
CA SER A 58 -21.11 -3.86 12.49
C SER A 58 -20.50 -4.07 11.10
N SER A 59 -19.53 -4.99 11.00
CA SER A 59 -18.99 -5.46 9.72
C SER A 59 -19.78 -6.63 9.12
N GLU A 60 -20.82 -7.10 9.82
CA GLU A 60 -21.66 -8.20 9.37
C GLU A 60 -22.48 -7.80 8.14
N LEU A 61 -22.53 -8.71 7.16
CA LEU A 61 -23.44 -8.57 6.04
C LEU A 61 -24.87 -8.88 6.49
N ASP A 62 -25.85 -8.27 5.82
CA ASP A 62 -27.24 -8.68 5.96
C ASP A 62 -27.36 -10.21 5.72
N PRO A 63 -28.07 -10.96 6.57
CA PRO A 63 -28.12 -12.41 6.50
C PRO A 63 -28.62 -12.96 5.15
N VAL A 64 -29.54 -12.27 4.49
CA VAL A 64 -30.05 -12.67 3.16
C VAL A 64 -28.95 -12.48 2.13
N MET A 65 -28.23 -11.37 2.21
CA MET A 65 -27.17 -11.05 1.25
C MET A 65 -25.94 -11.95 1.41
N ALA A 66 -25.57 -12.28 2.65
CA ALA A 66 -24.54 -13.27 2.95
C ALA A 66 -24.88 -14.64 2.33
N LYS A 67 -26.15 -15.06 2.44
CA LYS A 67 -26.63 -16.32 1.86
C LYS A 67 -26.58 -16.31 0.33
N ILE A 68 -27.02 -15.22 -0.31
CA ILE A 68 -26.96 -15.07 -1.77
C ILE A 68 -25.51 -15.12 -2.26
N GLN A 69 -24.60 -14.42 -1.60
CA GLN A 69 -23.17 -14.45 -1.95
C GLN A 69 -22.59 -15.86 -1.81
N PHE A 70 -22.89 -16.57 -0.73
CA PHE A 70 -22.42 -17.93 -0.53
C PHE A 70 -22.91 -18.88 -1.64
N MET A 71 -24.17 -18.77 -2.06
CA MET A 71 -24.73 -19.57 -3.16
C MET A 71 -24.15 -19.23 -4.55
N SER A 72 -23.44 -18.12 -4.70
CA SER A 72 -22.77 -17.74 -5.96
C SER A 72 -21.41 -18.44 -6.16
N LEU A 73 -20.88 -19.05 -5.10
CA LEU A 73 -19.66 -19.84 -5.19
C LEU A 73 -19.98 -21.18 -5.87
N PRO A 74 -19.16 -21.64 -6.83
CA PRO A 74 -19.30 -22.98 -7.37
C PRO A 74 -19.10 -24.03 -6.27
N ASP A 75 -19.79 -25.18 -6.39
CA ASP A 75 -19.58 -26.32 -5.49
C ASP A 75 -18.12 -26.77 -5.58
N ASP A 76 -17.32 -26.35 -4.61
CA ASP A 76 -15.92 -26.70 -4.53
C ASP A 76 -15.81 -28.06 -3.84
N LYS A 77 -15.48 -29.10 -4.62
CA LYS A 77 -15.16 -30.44 -4.10
C LYS A 77 -13.73 -30.41 -3.55
N TRP A 78 -13.52 -29.76 -2.42
CA TRP A 78 -12.29 -29.89 -1.65
C TRP A 78 -12.28 -31.21 -0.88
#